data_AF-A0A537HT15-F1
#
_entry.id   AF-A0A537HT15-F1
#
_cell.length_a   1.000
_cell.length_b   1.000
_cell.length_c   1.000
_cell.angle_alpha   90.00
_cell.angle_beta   90.00
_cell.angle_gamma   90.00
#
_symmetry.space_group_name_H-M   'P 1'
#
loop_
_entity.id
_entity.type
_entity.pdbx_description
1 polymer ?
#
loop_
_entity_poly.entity_id
_entity_poly.type
_entity_poly.pdbx_seq_one_letter_code
_entity_poly.pdbx_strand_id
1 'polypeptide(L)'
;MHRRTTISENPELEDQSSPRVMIYDYHQDDPSKCTSAKLQKFHLARQLNSLKQIPRSAIVLNPSSNRTLSFEDRTLIEQYGLVGLDCSWNLSEEILQNNIKGENRRLPTLLAGNPTNYSIRGRLSSAEALAAALLITGFEKEAQRLLAVFTWGHTFLTLNKAPLEAYSQTSVDDMSKQEQEYFPSSRA
;
A
#
# COMPACT_ATOMS: atom_id res chain seq x y z
N MET A 1 -39.04 -10.01 43.49
CA MET A 1 -37.61 -10.35 43.47
C MET A 1 -37.35 -11.36 42.36
N HIS A 2 -36.96 -10.92 41.17
CA HIS A 2 -36.24 -11.77 40.19
C HIS A 2 -35.38 -10.83 39.33
N ARG A 3 -34.08 -10.79 39.64
CA ARG A 3 -33.06 -10.09 38.85
C ARG A 3 -33.00 -10.75 37.47
N ARG A 4 -33.24 -10.00 36.40
CA ARG A 4 -32.75 -10.35 35.07
C ARG A 4 -31.62 -9.41 34.73
N THR A 5 -30.42 -9.97 34.86
CA THR A 5 -29.13 -9.41 34.52
C THR A 5 -29.14 -8.94 33.07
N THR A 6 -28.83 -7.67 32.86
CA THR A 6 -28.52 -7.08 31.56
C THR A 6 -27.25 -7.73 31.02
N ILE A 7 -27.34 -8.47 29.92
CA ILE A 7 -26.18 -8.86 29.13
C ILE A 7 -25.77 -7.61 28.35
N SER A 8 -24.64 -7.05 28.77
CA SER A 8 -23.95 -5.97 28.09
C SER A 8 -23.19 -6.56 26.91
N GLU A 9 -23.76 -6.52 25.71
CA GLU A 9 -23.01 -6.70 24.47
C GLU A 9 -22.30 -5.38 24.17
N ASN A 10 -21.04 -5.29 24.55
CA ASN A 10 -20.15 -4.23 24.11
C ASN A 10 -19.33 -4.83 22.94
N PRO A 11 -19.70 -4.58 21.67
CA PRO A 11 -18.87 -5.05 20.57
C PRO A 11 -17.56 -4.26 20.62
N GLU A 12 -16.49 -5.03 20.51
CA GLU A 12 -15.09 -4.64 20.46
C GLU A 12 -14.88 -3.26 19.83
N LEU A 13 -14.15 -2.41 20.55
CA LEU A 13 -13.57 -1.18 20.05
C LEU A 13 -12.73 -1.49 18.81
N GLU A 14 -13.31 -1.39 17.62
CA GLU A 14 -12.54 -1.26 16.38
C GLU A 14 -11.58 -0.08 16.58
N ASP A 15 -10.28 -0.36 16.46
CA ASP A 15 -9.22 0.64 16.58
C ASP A 15 -9.46 1.73 15.55
N GLN A 16 -10.06 2.85 15.98
CA GLN A 16 -10.42 3.97 15.12
C GLN A 16 -9.20 4.67 14.49
N SER A 17 -7.96 4.22 14.79
CA SER A 17 -6.73 4.71 14.17
C SER A 17 -6.24 3.88 12.98
N SER A 18 -6.83 2.72 12.69
CA SER A 18 -6.38 1.88 11.57
C SER A 18 -6.81 2.48 10.23
N PRO A 19 -5.88 2.78 9.30
CA PRO A 19 -6.22 3.35 8.01
C PRO A 19 -7.04 2.39 7.15
N ARG A 20 -7.97 2.95 6.39
CA ARG A 20 -8.76 2.18 5.41
C ARG A 20 -7.90 1.87 4.20
N VAL A 21 -7.64 0.58 3.98
CA VAL A 21 -6.98 0.09 2.76
C VAL A 21 -8.04 -0.29 1.74
N MET A 22 -7.90 0.25 0.53
CA MET A 22 -8.83 0.03 -0.58
C MET A 22 -8.06 -0.38 -1.83
N ILE A 23 -8.69 -1.18 -2.68
CA ILE A 23 -8.10 -1.58 -3.96
C ILE A 23 -9.13 -1.41 -5.06
N TYR A 24 -8.71 -0.78 -6.15
CA TYR A 24 -9.41 -0.86 -7.42
C TYR A 24 -8.65 -1.83 -8.33
N ASP A 25 -9.32 -2.90 -8.76
CA ASP A 25 -8.78 -3.91 -9.66
C ASP A 25 -9.28 -3.64 -11.09
N TYR A 26 -8.36 -3.56 -12.04
CA TYR A 26 -8.67 -3.41 -13.47
C TYR A 26 -9.08 -4.74 -14.13
N HIS A 27 -9.06 -5.85 -13.39
CA HIS A 27 -9.43 -7.20 -13.81
C HIS A 27 -8.65 -7.69 -15.04
N GLN A 28 -7.36 -7.35 -15.07
CA GLN A 28 -6.45 -7.69 -16.17
C GLN A 28 -5.63 -8.96 -15.91
N ASP A 29 -5.54 -9.38 -14.64
CA ASP A 29 -4.74 -10.52 -14.20
C ASP A 29 -5.62 -11.71 -13.79
N ASP A 30 -5.00 -12.90 -13.76
CA ASP A 30 -5.60 -14.11 -13.22
C ASP A 30 -5.87 -13.93 -11.71
N PRO A 31 -7.15 -13.98 -11.26
CA PRO A 31 -7.52 -13.77 -9.85
C PRO A 31 -6.83 -14.74 -8.89
N SER A 32 -6.41 -15.93 -9.36
CA SER A 32 -5.73 -16.92 -8.52
C SER A 32 -4.29 -16.54 -8.16
N LYS A 33 -3.66 -15.67 -8.95
CA LYS A 33 -2.29 -15.16 -8.76
C LYS A 33 -2.27 -13.74 -8.22
N CYS A 34 -3.41 -13.08 -8.25
CA CYS A 34 -3.60 -11.71 -7.82
C CYS A 34 -3.46 -11.56 -6.29
N THR A 35 -2.49 -10.76 -5.85
CA THR A 35 -2.29 -10.47 -4.42
C THR A 35 -3.43 -9.61 -3.85
N SER A 36 -4.06 -8.76 -4.66
CA SER A 36 -5.19 -7.92 -4.22
C SER A 36 -6.43 -8.75 -3.90
N ALA A 37 -6.76 -9.75 -4.73
CA ALA A 37 -7.86 -10.67 -4.50
C ALA A 37 -7.68 -11.44 -3.18
N LYS A 38 -6.44 -11.81 -2.86
CA LYS A 38 -6.13 -12.45 -1.57
C LYS A 38 -6.35 -11.50 -0.40
N LEU A 39 -5.91 -10.24 -0.48
CA LEU A 39 -6.16 -9.26 0.60
C LEU A 39 -7.65 -9.01 0.83
N GLN A 40 -8.45 -8.96 -0.24
CA GLN A 40 -9.92 -8.84 -0.15
C GLN A 40 -10.57 -10.04 0.53
N LYS A 41 -10.13 -11.27 0.17
CA LYS A 41 -10.60 -12.52 0.79
C LYS A 41 -10.34 -12.58 2.30
N PHE A 42 -9.24 -11.99 2.77
CA PHE A 42 -8.89 -11.91 4.19
C PHE A 42 -9.44 -10.66 4.89
N HIS A 43 -10.31 -9.88 4.24
CA HIS A 43 -10.89 -8.64 4.76
C HIS A 43 -9.85 -7.59 5.19
N LEU A 44 -8.69 -7.58 4.52
CA LEU A 44 -7.60 -6.63 4.78
C LEU A 44 -7.60 -5.43 3.84
N ALA A 45 -8.33 -5.52 2.73
CA ALA A 45 -8.54 -4.42 1.80
C ALA A 45 -9.99 -4.45 1.29
N ARG A 46 -10.58 -3.27 1.18
CA ARG A 46 -11.92 -3.10 0.60
C ARG A 46 -11.84 -2.98 -0.92
N GLN A 47 -12.67 -3.71 -1.64
CA GLN A 47 -12.82 -3.55 -3.08
C GLN A 47 -13.54 -2.25 -3.44
N LEU A 48 -13.01 -1.54 -4.42
CA LEU A 48 -13.69 -0.47 -5.14
C LEU A 48 -14.16 -1.00 -6.49
N ASN A 49 -15.43 -0.82 -6.81
CA ASN A 49 -16.05 -1.28 -8.06
C ASN A 49 -15.95 -0.23 -9.17
N SER A 50 -15.51 0.98 -8.84
CA SER A 50 -15.29 2.07 -9.80
C SER A 50 -14.29 3.07 -9.26
N LEU A 51 -13.44 3.62 -10.12
CA LEU A 51 -12.56 4.76 -9.81
C LEU A 51 -13.33 5.96 -9.23
N LYS A 52 -14.63 6.09 -9.53
CA LYS A 52 -15.47 7.17 -8.96
C LYS A 52 -15.67 7.06 -7.45
N GLN A 53 -15.47 5.88 -6.87
CA GLN A 53 -15.59 5.61 -5.43
C GLN A 53 -14.34 6.00 -4.64
N ILE A 54 -13.22 6.29 -5.32
CA ILE A 54 -12.00 6.78 -4.66
C ILE A 54 -12.31 8.12 -3.97
N PRO A 55 -12.09 8.26 -2.65
CA PRO A 55 -12.23 9.53 -1.96
C PRO A 55 -11.26 10.56 -2.53
N ARG A 56 -11.70 11.82 -2.67
CA ARG A 56 -10.90 12.89 -3.31
C ARG A 56 -9.57 13.17 -2.62
N SER A 57 -9.47 12.92 -1.32
CA SER A 57 -8.28 13.19 -0.51
C SER A 57 -7.58 11.91 -0.05
N ALA A 58 -8.01 10.73 -0.52
CA ALA A 58 -7.29 9.49 -0.26
C ALA A 58 -5.95 9.49 -1.01
N ILE A 59 -4.93 8.87 -0.40
CA ILE A 59 -3.68 8.61 -1.10
C ILE A 59 -3.90 7.47 -2.09
N VAL A 60 -3.48 7.69 -3.34
CA VAL A 60 -3.55 6.68 -4.40
C VAL A 60 -2.15 6.33 -4.84
N LEU A 61 -1.78 5.07 -4.73
CA LEU A 61 -0.50 4.58 -5.21
C LEU A 61 -0.52 4.53 -6.74
N ASN A 62 0.25 5.43 -7.33
CA ASN A 62 0.37 5.62 -8.76
C ASN A 62 1.86 5.76 -9.13
N PRO A 63 2.48 4.70 -9.70
CA PRO A 63 3.85 4.73 -10.21
C PRO A 63 4.19 5.89 -11.16
N SER A 64 3.21 6.43 -11.88
CA SER A 64 3.38 7.55 -12.82
C SER A 64 3.26 8.93 -12.17
N SER A 65 3.04 9.02 -10.85
CA SER A 65 2.96 10.31 -10.15
C SER A 65 4.34 10.97 -10.01
N ASN A 66 4.37 12.29 -10.20
CA ASN A 66 5.57 13.10 -9.97
C ASN A 66 5.85 13.35 -8.48
N ARG A 67 4.87 13.12 -7.59
CA ARG A 67 5.06 13.28 -6.14
C ARG A 67 5.34 11.92 -5.51
N THR A 68 6.44 11.83 -4.77
CA THR A 68 6.80 10.62 -4.02
C THR A 68 6.08 10.62 -2.67
N LEU A 69 5.60 9.45 -2.25
CA LEU A 69 5.05 9.24 -0.92
C LEU A 69 6.10 9.55 0.15
N SER A 70 5.70 10.22 1.22
CA SER A 70 6.54 10.44 2.41
C SER A 70 5.72 10.33 3.69
N PHE A 71 6.37 10.45 4.86
CA PHE A 71 5.68 10.45 6.15
C PHE A 71 4.61 11.54 6.28
N GLU A 72 4.74 12.67 5.55
CA GLU A 72 3.76 13.76 5.53
C GLU A 72 2.37 13.33 5.03
N ASP A 73 2.28 12.25 4.25
CA ASP A 73 1.02 11.71 3.76
C ASP A 73 0.25 10.89 4.82
N ARG A 74 0.83 10.66 6.01
CA ARG A 74 0.24 9.88 7.11
C ARG A 74 -1.17 10.35 7.46
N THR A 75 -1.36 11.65 7.67
CA THR A 75 -2.66 12.22 8.07
C THR A 75 -3.75 11.98 7.01
N LEU A 76 -3.39 12.04 5.73
CA LEU A 76 -4.33 11.75 4.64
C LEU A 76 -4.70 10.28 4.60
N ILE A 77 -3.73 9.38 4.81
CA ILE A 77 -3.98 7.93 4.89
C ILE A 77 -4.89 7.60 6.08
N GLU A 78 -4.64 8.19 7.24
CA GLU A 78 -5.44 7.99 8.45
C GLU A 78 -6.90 8.45 8.22
N GLN A 79 -7.08 9.66 7.69
CA GLN A 79 -8.42 10.26 7.56
C GLN A 79 -9.20 9.73 6.35
N TYR A 80 -8.55 9.57 5.20
CA TYR A 80 -9.21 9.32 3.91
C TYR A 80 -8.92 7.93 3.33
N GLY A 81 -7.86 7.27 3.81
CA GLY A 81 -7.48 5.93 3.40
C GLY A 81 -6.38 5.89 2.33
N LEU A 82 -5.90 4.69 2.08
CA LEU A 82 -4.87 4.34 1.11
C LEU A 82 -5.49 3.45 0.02
N VAL A 83 -5.24 3.81 -1.24
CA VAL A 83 -5.75 3.09 -2.41
C VAL A 83 -4.61 2.48 -3.21
N GLY A 84 -4.67 1.18 -3.42
CA GLY A 84 -3.87 0.46 -4.41
C GLY A 84 -4.61 0.34 -5.73
N LEU A 85 -3.88 0.45 -6.85
CA LEU A 85 -4.40 0.20 -8.19
C LEU A 85 -3.80 -1.11 -8.69
N ASP A 86 -4.63 -2.14 -8.85
CA ASP A 86 -4.20 -3.46 -9.29
C ASP A 86 -4.39 -3.58 -10.80
N CYS A 87 -3.28 -3.57 -11.53
CA CYS A 87 -3.27 -3.65 -12.99
C CYS A 87 -2.09 -4.51 -13.46
N SER A 88 -2.22 -5.08 -14.65
CA SER A 88 -1.12 -5.83 -15.27
C SER A 88 0.01 -4.86 -15.63
N TRP A 89 1.26 -5.28 -15.42
CA TRP A 89 2.44 -4.46 -15.72
C TRP A 89 2.57 -4.04 -17.19
N ASN A 90 1.89 -4.72 -18.11
CA ASN A 90 1.99 -4.44 -19.55
C ASN A 90 1.08 -3.27 -19.99
N LEU A 91 0.08 -2.91 -19.18
CA LEU A 91 -0.89 -1.83 -19.48
C LEU A 91 -0.86 -0.70 -18.44
N SER A 92 -0.02 -0.80 -17.42
CA SER A 92 -0.01 0.12 -16.29
C SER A 92 0.32 1.54 -16.71
N GLU A 93 1.28 1.77 -17.61
CA GLU A 93 1.75 3.13 -17.91
C GLU A 93 0.67 4.03 -18.55
N GLU A 94 -0.05 3.55 -19.57
CA GLU A 94 -1.09 4.35 -20.24
C GLU A 94 -2.30 4.59 -19.33
N ILE A 95 -2.70 3.57 -18.56
CA ILE A 95 -3.85 3.67 -17.66
C ILE A 95 -3.56 4.62 -16.51
N LEU A 96 -2.36 4.56 -15.93
CA LEU A 96 -1.96 5.32 -14.76
C LEU A 96 -1.61 6.79 -15.06
N GLN A 97 -1.35 7.13 -16.33
CA GLN A 97 -1.20 8.50 -16.80
C GLN A 97 -2.55 9.24 -16.90
N ASN A 98 -3.68 8.52 -16.89
CA ASN A 98 -4.98 9.17 -16.87
C ASN A 98 -5.24 9.89 -15.54
N ASN A 99 -6.18 10.83 -15.55
CA ASN A 99 -6.49 11.67 -14.40
C ASN A 99 -7.27 10.88 -13.33
N ILE A 100 -6.55 10.06 -12.55
CA ILE A 100 -7.10 9.27 -11.44
C ILE A 100 -7.39 10.20 -10.27
N LYS A 101 -8.63 10.13 -9.74
CA LYS A 101 -9.03 10.90 -8.56
C LYS A 101 -8.18 10.54 -7.34
N GLY A 102 -8.03 11.48 -6.41
CA GLY A 102 -7.24 11.27 -5.21
C GLY A 102 -5.87 11.93 -5.28
N GLU A 103 -5.17 11.86 -4.16
CA GLU A 103 -3.82 12.38 -4.01
C GLU A 103 -2.82 11.32 -4.49
N ASN A 104 -2.42 11.42 -5.75
CA ASN A 104 -1.58 10.43 -6.40
C ASN A 104 -0.13 10.53 -5.89
N ARG A 105 0.45 9.40 -5.48
CA ARG A 105 1.84 9.29 -5.03
C ARG A 105 2.50 8.09 -5.67
N ARG A 106 3.74 8.25 -6.16
CA ARG A 106 4.60 7.10 -6.46
C ARG A 106 5.28 6.66 -5.17
N LEU A 107 5.66 5.38 -5.10
CA LEU A 107 6.56 4.92 -4.04
C LEU A 107 8.01 5.28 -4.39
N PRO A 108 8.88 5.52 -3.38
CA PRO A 108 10.31 5.43 -3.60
C PRO A 108 10.68 3.99 -4.01
N THR A 109 11.80 3.85 -4.72
CA THR A 109 12.27 2.56 -5.24
C THR A 109 12.48 1.58 -4.10
N LEU A 110 11.96 0.37 -4.30
CA LEU A 110 12.12 -0.76 -3.41
C LEU A 110 12.30 -2.02 -4.27
N LEU A 111 12.78 -3.09 -3.67
CA LEU A 111 12.94 -4.39 -4.30
C LEU A 111 11.74 -5.28 -4.01
N ALA A 112 11.26 -6.01 -5.01
CA ALA A 112 10.22 -7.00 -4.80
C ALA A 112 10.75 -8.20 -3.98
N GLY A 113 10.00 -8.59 -2.95
CA GLY A 113 10.18 -9.84 -2.21
C GLY A 113 9.27 -10.97 -2.70
N ASN A 114 8.28 -10.68 -3.54
CA ASN A 114 7.41 -11.68 -4.15
C ASN A 114 8.19 -12.64 -5.08
N PRO A 115 7.77 -13.91 -5.22
CA PRO A 115 8.50 -14.91 -6.00
C PRO A 115 8.60 -14.61 -7.50
N THR A 116 7.64 -13.88 -8.06
CA THR A 116 7.59 -13.59 -9.50
C THR A 116 8.64 -12.58 -9.91
N ASN A 117 8.84 -11.53 -9.11
CA ASN A 117 9.71 -10.41 -9.42
C ASN A 117 10.85 -10.27 -8.39
N TYR A 118 11.24 -11.35 -7.72
CA TYR A 118 12.18 -11.30 -6.61
C TYR A 118 13.43 -10.48 -6.94
N SER A 119 13.78 -9.53 -6.08
CA SER A 119 14.90 -8.58 -6.21
C SER A 119 14.85 -7.61 -7.40
N ILE A 120 13.76 -7.57 -8.16
CA ILE A 120 13.59 -6.59 -9.24
C ILE A 120 13.15 -5.24 -8.65
N ARG A 121 13.84 -4.18 -9.03
CA ARG A 121 13.55 -2.79 -8.61
C ARG A 121 12.18 -2.35 -9.13
N GLY A 122 11.37 -1.77 -8.25
CA GLY A 122 10.09 -1.13 -8.58
C GLY A 122 8.95 -2.08 -8.98
N ARG A 123 9.22 -3.38 -9.20
CA ARG A 123 8.18 -4.36 -9.59
C ARG A 123 7.47 -5.02 -8.42
N LEU A 124 6.97 -4.18 -7.51
CA LEU A 124 6.23 -4.58 -6.31
C LEU A 124 4.84 -5.13 -6.67
N SER A 125 4.42 -6.21 -6.01
CA SER A 125 3.00 -6.60 -6.01
C SER A 125 2.14 -5.54 -5.33
N SER A 126 0.82 -5.53 -5.60
CA SER A 126 -0.13 -4.65 -4.94
C SER A 126 -0.09 -4.74 -3.42
N ALA A 127 0.11 -5.94 -2.86
CA ALA A 127 0.30 -6.14 -1.43
C ALA A 127 1.58 -5.49 -0.89
N GLU A 128 2.71 -5.61 -1.60
CA GLU A 128 3.98 -4.98 -1.21
C GLU A 128 3.90 -3.46 -1.34
N ALA A 129 3.26 -2.94 -2.39
CA ALA A 129 3.09 -1.52 -2.58
C ALA A 129 2.26 -0.88 -1.44
N LEU A 130 1.14 -1.52 -1.07
CA LEU A 130 0.33 -1.09 0.06
C LEU A 130 1.11 -1.18 1.38
N ALA A 131 1.81 -2.28 1.62
CA ALA A 131 2.61 -2.44 2.84
C ALA A 131 3.77 -1.43 2.92
N ALA A 132 4.46 -1.16 1.81
CA ALA A 132 5.50 -0.14 1.73
C ALA A 132 4.96 1.24 2.12
N ALA A 133 3.80 1.61 1.57
CA ALA A 133 3.18 2.89 1.88
C ALA A 133 2.83 3.03 3.36
N LEU A 134 2.27 1.97 3.94
CA LEU A 134 1.95 1.91 5.37
C LEU A 134 3.23 2.01 6.23
N LEU A 135 4.32 1.31 5.86
CA LEU A 135 5.59 1.40 6.60
C LEU A 135 6.20 2.80 6.54
N ILE A 136 6.27 3.41 5.35
CA ILE A 136 6.80 4.78 5.17
C ILE A 136 6.01 5.81 5.97
N THR A 137 4.71 5.58 6.14
CA THR A 137 3.81 6.49 6.88
C THR A 137 3.56 6.07 8.34
N GLY A 138 4.29 5.07 8.84
CA GLY A 138 4.30 4.67 10.26
C GLY A 138 3.12 3.80 10.71
N PHE A 139 2.43 3.11 9.79
CA PHE A 139 1.39 2.12 10.05
C PHE A 139 1.97 0.70 10.00
N GLU A 140 2.97 0.43 10.84
CA GLU A 140 3.75 -0.81 10.78
C GLU A 140 2.92 -2.05 11.07
N LYS A 141 1.96 -1.96 12.01
CA LYS A 141 1.11 -3.10 12.40
C LYS A 141 0.23 -3.54 11.24
N GLU A 142 -0.35 -2.58 10.53
CA GLU A 142 -1.19 -2.81 9.37
C GLU A 142 -0.38 -3.38 8.22
N ALA A 143 0.81 -2.85 7.96
CA ALA A 143 1.72 -3.39 6.96
C ALA A 143 2.10 -4.85 7.24
N GLN A 144 2.46 -5.17 8.48
CA GLN A 144 2.77 -6.54 8.91
C GLN A 144 1.56 -7.46 8.74
N ARG A 145 0.35 -6.98 9.05
CA ARG A 145 -0.89 -7.75 8.87
C ARG A 145 -1.17 -8.04 7.39
N LEU A 146 -0.93 -7.09 6.49
CA LEU A 146 -1.05 -7.31 5.04
C LEU A 146 -0.08 -8.40 4.57
N LEU A 147 1.20 -8.31 4.96
CA LEU A 147 2.25 -9.20 4.49
C LEU A 147 2.16 -10.60 5.11
N ALA A 148 1.63 -10.74 6.33
CA ALA A 148 1.50 -12.03 7.03
C ALA A 148 0.61 -13.06 6.29
N VAL A 149 -0.26 -12.60 5.37
CA VAL A 149 -1.09 -13.48 4.52
C VAL A 149 -0.25 -14.21 3.46
N PHE A 150 0.97 -13.74 3.20
CA PHE A 150 1.86 -14.27 2.18
C PHE A 150 3.05 -14.95 2.84
N THR A 151 3.30 -16.21 2.48
CA THR A 151 4.45 -16.97 3.00
C THR A 151 5.78 -16.27 2.72
N TRP A 152 5.86 -15.52 1.63
CA TRP A 152 7.02 -14.71 1.23
C TRP A 152 7.00 -13.26 1.77
N GLY A 153 5.96 -12.84 2.51
CA GLY A 153 5.82 -11.44 2.94
C GLY A 153 7.00 -10.94 3.79
N HIS A 154 7.58 -11.81 4.62
CA HIS A 154 8.78 -11.53 5.41
C HIS A 154 10.02 -11.25 4.56
N THR A 155 10.09 -11.81 3.34
CA THR A 155 11.17 -11.59 2.39
C THR A 155 11.22 -10.13 1.97
N PHE A 156 10.05 -9.53 1.66
CA PHE A 156 9.96 -8.11 1.29
C PHE A 156 10.49 -7.19 2.40
N LEU A 157 10.09 -7.46 3.66
CA LEU A 157 10.55 -6.69 4.82
C LEU A 157 12.06 -6.81 5.02
N THR A 158 12.59 -8.03 4.93
CA THR A 158 14.02 -8.29 5.11
C THR A 158 14.85 -7.60 4.04
N LEU A 159 14.41 -7.72 2.78
CA LEU A 159 15.10 -7.19 1.61
C LEU A 159 15.17 -5.66 1.63
N ASN A 160 14.16 -5.00 2.19
CA ASN A 160 14.01 -3.55 2.16
C ASN A 160 14.11 -2.88 3.53
N LYS A 161 14.62 -3.57 4.56
CA LYS A 161 14.66 -3.05 5.93
C LYS A 161 15.31 -1.66 6.00
N ALA A 162 16.56 -1.55 5.54
CA ALA A 162 17.31 -0.30 5.58
C ALA A 162 16.65 0.84 4.76
N PRO A 163 16.26 0.65 3.48
CA PRO A 163 15.60 1.72 2.74
C PRO A 163 14.25 2.12 3.35
N LEU A 164 13.43 1.19 3.85
CA LEU A 164 12.15 1.53 4.49
C LEU A 164 12.33 2.35 5.77
N GLU A 165 13.27 1.95 6.63
CA GLU A 165 13.63 2.71 7.83
C GLU A 165 14.07 4.14 7.46
N ALA A 166 14.94 4.26 6.45
CA ALA A 166 15.42 5.54 5.96
C ALA A 166 14.31 6.42 5.36
N TYR A 167 13.45 5.85 4.50
CA TYR A 167 12.35 6.58 3.86
C TYR A 167 11.31 7.08 4.86
N SER A 168 11.06 6.33 5.95
CA SER A 168 10.12 6.75 7.00
C SER A 168 10.54 8.03 7.75
N GLN A 169 11.83 8.39 7.67
CA GLN A 169 12.41 9.57 8.33
C GLN A 169 12.81 10.67 7.32
N THR A 170 12.56 10.45 6.03
CA THR A 170 13.00 11.37 4.97
C THR A 170 11.85 12.28 4.55
N SER A 171 12.14 13.58 4.45
CA SER A 171 11.20 14.57 3.92
C SER A 171 10.89 14.31 2.43
N VAL A 172 9.78 14.84 1.94
CA VAL A 172 9.43 14.72 0.51
C VAL A 172 10.53 15.30 -0.41
N ASP A 173 11.17 16.39 0.01
CA ASP A 173 12.19 17.11 -0.77
C ASP A 173 13.52 16.33 -0.89
N ASP A 174 13.87 15.56 0.14
CA ASP A 174 15.11 14.76 0.16
C ASP A 174 14.90 13.31 -0.29
N MET A 175 13.66 12.88 -0.50
CA MET A 175 13.32 11.50 -0.86
C MET A 175 14.06 11.00 -2.11
N SER A 176 14.23 11.85 -3.12
CA SER A 176 14.95 11.48 -4.34
C SER A 176 16.45 11.25 -4.09
N LYS A 177 17.07 11.98 -3.16
CA LYS A 177 18.48 11.79 -2.80
C LYS A 177 18.64 10.48 -2.02
N GLN A 178 17.75 10.25 -1.06
CA GLN A 178 17.72 9.03 -0.27
C GLN A 178 17.50 7.80 -1.16
N GLU A 179 16.62 7.90 -2.15
CA GLU A 179 16.39 6.86 -3.15
C GLU A 179 17.67 6.51 -3.93
N GLN A 180 18.45 7.52 -4.34
CA GLN A 180 19.70 7.34 -5.07
C GLN A 180 20.83 6.70 -4.23
N GLU A 181 20.82 6.90 -2.91
CA GLU A 181 21.81 6.29 -2.01
C GLU A 181 21.66 4.75 -1.98
N TYR A 182 20.43 4.26 -1.91
CA TYR A 182 20.14 2.82 -1.91
C TYR A 182 20.11 2.22 -3.32
N PHE A 183 19.58 2.97 -4.29
CA PHE A 183 19.33 2.50 -5.64
C PHE A 183 19.93 3.48 -6.65
N PRO A 184 21.26 3.55 -6.76
CA PRO A 184 21.90 4.43 -7.72
C PRO A 184 21.43 4.06 -9.12
N SER A 185 21.14 5.09 -9.93
CA SER A 185 20.92 4.94 -11.36
C SER A 185 22.12 4.20 -11.92
N SER A 186 21.90 3.06 -12.57
CA SER A 186 22.94 2.40 -13.35
C SER A 186 23.49 3.44 -14.32
N ARG A 187 24.79 3.76 -14.21
CA ARG A 187 25.48 4.55 -15.23
C ARG A 187 25.23 3.86 -16.56
N ALA A 188 24.49 4.52 -17.44
CA ALA A 188 24.35 4.13 -18.85
C ALA A 188 25.72 4.19 -19.54
#